data_AF-A0A929WCA9-F1
#
_entry.id   AF-A0A929WCA9-F1
#
_cell.length_a   1.000
_cell.length_b   1.000
_cell.length_c   1.000
_cell.angle_alpha   90.00
_cell.angle_beta   90.00
_cell.angle_gamma   90.00
#
_symmetry.space_group_name_H-M   'P 1'
#
loop_
_entity.id
_entity.type
_entity.pdbx_description
1 polymer ?
#
loop_
_entity_poly.entity_id
_entity_poly.type
_entity_poly.pdbx_seq_one_letter_code
_entity_poly.pdbx_strand_id
1 'polypeptide(L)'
;LLRRADVLVLTLGTDRCYRLPDGRLVANCHKQPAAAFTEHAADVETLISDLRCALDSLRALRPELQVVWTVSPYRYAKYGLHASQLAKARLLLAVDALCATDERSVYFPAYELLLDELRDYRYYARDLLHPSDTAVELIGERFADWCFAPALHTFARERARLLRAHQHRPLHPESDAHRAFRAKLRHEAELFKAKWGFSPF
;
A
#
# COMPACT_ATOMS: atom_id res chain seq x y z
N LEU A 1 16.10 -1.87 -5.98
CA LEU A 1 14.85 -1.09 -6.01
C LEU A 1 15.10 0.35 -5.52
N LEU A 2 15.18 0.60 -4.20
CA LEU A 2 15.17 1.93 -3.58
C LEU A 2 16.12 2.99 -4.19
N ARG A 3 17.35 2.62 -4.59
CA ARG A 3 18.30 3.55 -5.25
C ARG A 3 17.76 4.21 -6.53
N ARG A 4 16.74 3.62 -7.19
CA ARG A 4 16.12 4.17 -8.41
C ARG A 4 14.76 4.83 -8.14
N ALA A 5 14.09 4.53 -7.04
CA ALA A 5 12.80 5.12 -6.65
C ALA A 5 11.71 4.92 -7.73
N ASP A 6 10.90 5.91 -8.09
CA ASP A 6 10.99 7.33 -7.72
C ASP A 6 10.31 7.74 -6.40
N VAL A 7 9.26 7.02 -6.01
CA VAL A 7 8.42 7.22 -4.82
C VAL A 7 8.44 5.94 -3.97
N LEU A 8 8.35 6.06 -2.64
CA LEU A 8 8.19 4.94 -1.72
C LEU A 8 6.91 5.12 -0.89
N VAL A 9 5.97 4.17 -1.00
CA VAL A 9 4.76 4.14 -0.17
C VAL A 9 4.98 3.22 1.03
N LEU A 10 4.75 3.72 2.25
CA LEU A 10 4.92 3.00 3.51
C LEU A 10 3.60 2.93 4.27
N THR A 11 2.98 1.73 4.30
CA THR A 11 1.75 1.47 5.03
C THR A 11 2.03 0.94 6.44
N LEU A 12 1.77 1.76 7.47
CA LEU A 12 1.98 1.39 8.87
C LEU A 12 0.79 0.59 9.42
N GLY A 13 1.09 -0.59 9.97
CA GLY A 13 0.07 -1.54 10.43
C GLY A 13 -0.28 -1.45 11.91
N THR A 14 0.75 -1.43 12.77
CA THR A 14 0.64 -1.56 14.23
C THR A 14 1.86 -0.94 14.93
N ASP A 15 1.73 -0.57 16.19
CA ASP A 15 2.79 -0.03 17.07
C ASP A 15 3.60 -1.13 17.79
N ARG A 16 3.43 -2.39 17.36
CA ARG A 16 3.97 -3.57 18.06
C ARG A 16 5.35 -3.93 17.57
N CYS A 17 6.30 -3.84 18.50
CA CYS A 17 7.71 -4.11 18.30
C CYS A 17 8.07 -5.46 18.95
N TYR A 18 8.74 -6.32 18.18
CA TYR A 18 9.33 -7.56 18.69
C TYR A 18 10.84 -7.38 18.79
N ARG A 19 11.44 -7.63 19.96
CA ARG A 19 12.90 -7.54 20.16
C ARG A 19 13.48 -8.88 20.57
N LEU A 20 14.60 -9.26 19.96
CA LEU A 20 15.43 -10.39 20.41
C LEU A 20 16.08 -10.08 21.77
N PRO A 21 16.63 -11.06 22.51
CA PRO A 21 17.33 -10.84 23.78
C PRO A 21 18.54 -9.91 23.68
N ASP A 22 19.11 -9.75 22.48
CA ASP A 22 20.20 -8.80 22.18
C ASP A 22 19.70 -7.38 21.82
N GLY A 23 18.40 -7.11 21.99
CA GLY A 23 17.77 -5.81 21.76
C GLY A 23 17.39 -5.51 20.30
N ARG A 24 17.83 -6.33 19.33
CA ARG A 24 17.52 -6.11 17.90
C ARG A 24 16.03 -6.21 17.64
N LEU A 25 15.49 -5.19 16.99
CA LEU A 25 14.12 -5.19 16.49
C LEU A 25 13.98 -6.19 15.34
N VAL A 26 12.95 -7.03 15.40
CA VAL A 26 12.61 -8.03 14.38
C VAL A 26 11.15 -7.92 13.97
N ALA A 27 10.85 -8.17 12.70
CA ALA A 27 9.49 -8.44 12.26
C ALA A 27 9.18 -9.94 12.40
N ASN A 28 7.92 -10.28 12.70
CA ASN A 28 7.42 -11.66 12.76
C ASN A 28 7.57 -12.41 11.39
N CYS A 29 7.80 -11.67 10.30
CA CYS A 29 8.09 -12.22 8.96
C CYS A 29 9.27 -13.21 8.92
N HIS A 30 10.17 -13.19 9.91
CA HIS A 30 11.28 -14.15 10.02
C HIS A 30 10.88 -15.54 10.52
N LYS A 31 9.60 -15.77 10.89
CA LYS A 31 9.08 -17.04 11.44
C LYS A 31 9.88 -17.60 12.63
N GLN A 32 10.50 -16.71 13.42
CA GLN A 32 11.21 -17.10 14.64
C GLN A 32 10.24 -17.62 15.70
N PRO A 33 10.65 -18.55 16.58
CA PRO A 33 9.81 -19.01 17.68
C PRO A 33 9.34 -17.84 18.55
N ALA A 34 8.07 -17.83 18.96
CA ALA A 34 7.52 -16.72 19.74
C ALA A 34 8.23 -16.50 21.10
N ALA A 35 8.84 -17.55 21.66
CA ALA A 35 9.65 -17.48 22.87
C ALA A 35 11.03 -16.80 22.66
N ALA A 36 11.44 -16.56 21.41
CA ALA A 36 12.73 -15.95 21.08
C ALA A 36 12.69 -14.41 21.06
N PHE A 37 11.55 -13.78 21.34
CA PHE A 37 11.43 -12.32 21.35
C PHE A 37 10.46 -11.80 22.43
N THR A 38 10.71 -10.58 22.90
CA THR A 38 9.77 -9.82 23.74
C THR A 38 8.90 -8.91 22.86
N GLU A 39 7.60 -8.91 23.11
CA GLU A 39 6.64 -8.02 22.44
C GLU A 39 6.26 -6.85 23.35
N HIS A 40 6.33 -5.62 22.81
CA HIS A 40 5.87 -4.39 23.46
C HIS A 40 5.16 -3.50 22.44
N ALA A 41 4.31 -2.59 22.92
CA ALA A 41 3.89 -1.45 22.13
C ALA A 41 4.96 -0.36 22.29
N ALA A 42 5.36 0.28 21.20
CA ALA A 42 6.14 1.51 21.25
C ALA A 42 5.26 2.70 21.66
N ASP A 43 5.84 3.64 22.40
CA ASP A 43 5.25 4.97 22.60
C ASP A 43 5.46 5.86 21.36
N VAL A 44 4.90 7.07 21.37
CA VAL A 44 4.91 7.96 20.21
C VAL A 44 6.33 8.46 19.93
N GLU A 45 7.07 8.76 20.99
CA GLU A 45 8.44 9.24 20.98
C GLU A 45 9.40 8.21 20.38
N THR A 46 9.28 6.94 20.79
CA THR A 46 10.03 5.82 20.20
C THR A 46 9.67 5.61 18.73
N LEU A 47 8.39 5.66 18.37
CA LEU A 47 7.96 5.55 16.96
C LEU A 47 8.52 6.67 16.09
N ILE A 48 8.49 7.93 16.56
CA ILE A 48 9.08 9.08 15.87
C ILE A 48 10.58 8.86 15.69
N SER A 49 11.30 8.44 16.73
CA SER A 49 12.74 8.18 16.70
C SER A 49 13.11 7.08 15.70
N ASP A 50 12.48 5.91 15.80
CA ASP A 50 12.77 4.74 14.96
C ASP A 50 12.42 5.01 13.49
N LEU A 51 11.29 5.66 13.21
CA LEU A 51 10.87 6.02 11.85
C LEU A 51 11.72 7.16 11.26
N ARG A 52 12.16 8.14 12.06
CA ARG A 52 13.09 9.19 11.61
C ARG A 52 14.45 8.61 11.25
N CYS A 53 15.00 7.71 12.06
CA CYS A 53 16.24 6.99 11.75
C CYS A 53 16.15 6.20 10.42
N ALA A 54 15.01 5.56 10.16
CA ALA A 54 14.73 4.91 8.88
C ALA A 54 14.62 5.91 7.71
N LEU A 55 13.95 7.05 7.92
CA LEU A 55 13.80 8.12 6.93
C LEU A 55 15.16 8.77 6.59
N ASP A 56 15.98 9.08 7.58
CA ASP A 56 17.34 9.63 7.41
C ASP A 56 18.21 8.67 6.59
N SER A 57 18.11 7.36 6.86
CA SER A 57 18.79 6.32 6.08
C SER A 57 18.32 6.26 4.62
N LEU A 58 17.03 6.50 4.37
CA LEU A 58 16.47 6.61 3.01
C LEU A 58 16.91 7.90 2.31
N ARG A 59 16.97 9.03 3.03
CA ARG A 59 17.46 10.33 2.54
C ARG A 59 18.93 10.26 2.17
N ALA A 60 19.77 9.65 3.01
CA ALA A 60 21.19 9.40 2.71
C ALA A 60 21.39 8.49 1.48
N LEU A 61 20.47 7.54 1.24
CA LEU A 61 20.50 6.68 0.06
C LEU A 61 20.02 7.40 -1.22
N ARG A 62 19.03 8.28 -1.09
CA ARG A 62 18.38 8.99 -2.21
C ARG A 62 17.66 10.26 -1.68
N PRO A 63 18.32 11.44 -1.67
CA PRO A 63 17.73 12.67 -1.14
C PRO A 63 16.41 13.05 -1.82
N GLU A 64 16.31 12.76 -3.12
CA GLU A 64 15.14 13.08 -3.95
C GLU A 64 13.93 12.16 -3.75
N LEU A 65 14.03 11.08 -2.97
CA LEU A 65 12.96 10.10 -2.79
C LEU A 65 11.73 10.71 -2.10
N GLN A 66 10.59 10.79 -2.78
CA GLN A 66 9.32 11.09 -2.11
C GLN A 66 8.87 9.88 -1.28
N VAL A 67 8.45 10.11 -0.04
CA VAL A 67 7.92 9.08 0.86
C VAL A 67 6.46 9.38 1.14
N VAL A 68 5.58 8.46 0.76
CA VAL A 68 4.15 8.54 1.06
C VAL A 68 3.87 7.63 2.25
N TRP A 69 3.61 8.24 3.40
CA TRP A 69 3.19 7.54 4.60
C TRP A 69 1.68 7.30 4.54
N THR A 70 1.21 6.15 5.00
CA THR A 70 -0.21 5.89 5.18
C THR A 70 -0.43 4.95 6.36
N VAL A 71 -1.50 5.12 7.13
CA VAL A 71 -1.87 4.17 8.18
C VAL A 71 -2.87 3.17 7.60
N SER A 72 -2.63 1.88 7.86
CA SER A 72 -3.53 0.83 7.37
C SER A 72 -4.90 0.93 8.04
N PRO A 73 -6.02 0.87 7.28
CA PRO A 73 -7.36 0.76 7.86
C PRO A 73 -7.67 -0.59 8.53
N TYR A 74 -6.78 -1.59 8.43
CA TYR A 74 -6.97 -2.89 9.08
C TYR A 74 -7.11 -2.78 10.61
N ARG A 75 -8.18 -3.38 11.15
CA ARG A 75 -8.49 -3.40 12.59
C ARG A 75 -7.75 -4.55 13.28
N TYR A 76 -6.71 -4.23 14.05
CA TYR A 76 -5.81 -5.24 14.65
C TYR A 76 -6.41 -5.86 15.92
N ALA A 77 -7.41 -6.72 15.77
CA ALA A 77 -8.20 -7.25 16.88
C ALA A 77 -7.45 -8.18 17.86
N LYS A 78 -6.23 -8.65 17.56
CA LYS A 78 -5.43 -9.54 18.43
C LYS A 78 -5.24 -8.99 19.86
N TYR A 79 -5.21 -7.66 20.03
CA TYR A 79 -5.07 -6.99 21.34
C TYR A 79 -6.35 -6.26 21.77
N GLY A 80 -7.48 -6.52 21.12
CA GLY A 80 -8.73 -5.80 21.30
C GLY A 80 -8.80 -4.50 20.49
N LEU A 81 -10.02 -4.08 20.15
CA LEU A 81 -10.29 -2.95 19.27
C LEU A 81 -9.82 -1.61 19.88
N HIS A 82 -9.91 -1.44 21.20
CA HIS A 82 -9.39 -0.25 21.88
C HIS A 82 -7.87 -0.12 21.72
N ALA A 83 -7.11 -1.21 21.92
CA ALA A 83 -5.67 -1.20 21.70
C ALA A 83 -5.31 -0.97 20.23
N SER A 84 -6.11 -1.49 19.28
CA SER A 84 -5.98 -1.13 17.87
C SER A 84 -6.16 0.36 17.64
N GLN A 85 -7.19 1.01 18.20
CA GLN A 85 -7.38 2.46 18.03
C GLN A 85 -6.23 3.28 18.63
N LEU A 86 -5.74 2.91 19.82
CA LEU A 86 -4.56 3.55 20.42
C LEU A 86 -3.32 3.40 19.53
N ALA A 87 -3.08 2.21 18.97
CA ALA A 87 -1.96 1.97 18.07
C ALA A 87 -2.05 2.85 16.81
N LYS A 88 -3.24 2.97 16.20
CA LYS A 88 -3.45 3.84 15.03
C LYS A 88 -3.20 5.31 15.39
N ALA A 89 -3.71 5.77 16.54
CA ALA A 89 -3.47 7.14 17.01
C ALA A 89 -1.97 7.44 17.21
N ARG A 90 -1.19 6.51 17.80
CA ARG A 90 0.28 6.67 17.92
C ARG A 90 0.98 6.75 16.56
N LEU A 91 0.59 5.88 15.61
CA LEU A 91 1.15 5.88 14.26
C LEU A 91 0.82 7.17 13.50
N LEU A 92 -0.40 7.70 13.64
CA LEU A 92 -0.81 8.98 13.06
C LEU A 92 0.03 10.14 13.61
N LEU A 93 0.16 10.25 14.93
CA LEU A 93 1.00 11.27 15.58
C LEU A 93 2.47 11.16 15.16
N ALA A 94 3.00 9.94 15.03
CA ALA A 94 4.38 9.74 14.58
C ALA A 94 4.58 10.14 13.12
N VAL A 95 3.63 9.83 12.23
CA VAL A 95 3.69 10.22 10.81
C VAL A 95 3.53 11.72 10.62
N ASP A 96 2.63 12.36 11.36
CA ASP A 96 2.44 13.81 11.35
C ASP A 96 3.73 14.55 11.72
N ALA A 97 4.39 14.12 12.81
CA ALA A 97 5.67 14.67 13.25
C ALA A 97 6.83 14.46 12.25
N LEU A 98 6.77 13.41 11.41
CA LEU A 98 7.74 13.20 10.33
C LEU A 98 7.45 14.13 9.15
N CYS A 99 6.21 14.19 8.67
CA CYS A 99 5.79 15.05 7.56
C CYS A 99 6.01 16.54 7.88
N ALA A 100 5.83 16.95 9.15
CA ALA A 100 6.13 18.30 9.61
C ALA A 100 7.63 18.68 9.60
N THR A 101 8.54 17.69 9.46
CA THR A 101 10.01 17.91 9.51
C THR A 101 10.76 17.48 8.25
N ASP A 102 10.08 16.90 7.25
CA ASP A 102 10.66 16.46 5.99
C ASP A 102 9.73 16.82 4.82
N GLU A 103 10.10 17.82 4.03
CA GLU A 103 9.31 18.37 2.89
C GLU A 103 8.97 17.33 1.80
N ARG A 104 9.65 16.17 1.82
CA ARG A 104 9.46 15.06 0.88
C ARG A 104 8.71 13.88 1.50
N SER A 105 8.17 14.03 2.70
CA SER A 105 7.24 13.13 3.35
C SER A 105 5.83 13.70 3.27
N VAL A 106 4.89 12.90 2.79
CA VAL A 106 3.47 13.27 2.68
C VAL A 106 2.60 12.15 3.23
N TYR A 107 1.45 12.51 3.82
CA TYR A 107 0.49 11.54 4.34
C TYR A 107 -0.66 11.30 3.34
N PHE A 108 -1.00 10.02 3.11
CA PHE A 108 -2.21 9.61 2.42
C PHE A 108 -3.21 8.97 3.42
N PRO A 109 -4.45 9.50 3.55
CA PRO A 109 -5.37 9.17 4.64
C PRO A 109 -6.21 7.89 4.41
N ALA A 110 -5.56 6.75 4.13
CA ALA A 110 -6.27 5.48 3.89
C ALA A 110 -7.05 4.96 5.12
N TYR A 111 -6.63 5.34 6.33
CA TYR A 111 -7.27 4.95 7.59
C TYR A 111 -8.62 5.69 7.77
N GLU A 112 -8.58 7.01 7.58
CA GLU A 112 -9.70 7.95 7.67
C GLU A 112 -10.69 7.73 6.52
N LEU A 113 -10.21 7.47 5.29
CA LEU A 113 -11.06 7.11 4.17
C LEU A 113 -11.93 5.89 4.49
N LEU A 114 -11.41 4.84 5.13
CA LEU A 114 -12.26 3.70 5.52
C LEU A 114 -13.24 4.06 6.65
N LEU A 115 -12.80 4.84 7.64
CA LEU A 115 -13.57 5.06 8.86
C LEU A 115 -14.65 6.13 8.73
N ASP A 116 -14.44 7.15 7.91
CA ASP A 116 -15.29 8.34 7.86
C ASP A 116 -15.97 8.54 6.50
N GLU A 117 -15.29 8.24 5.38
CA GLU A 117 -15.94 8.25 4.04
C GLU A 117 -16.66 6.91 3.77
N LEU A 118 -15.99 5.78 3.97
CA LEU A 118 -16.51 4.44 3.69
C LEU A 118 -17.09 3.77 4.97
N ARG A 119 -17.87 4.54 5.73
CA ARG A 119 -18.31 4.28 7.12
C ARG A 119 -19.33 3.13 7.33
N ASP A 120 -19.51 2.25 6.35
CA ASP A 120 -20.52 1.19 6.33
C ASP A 120 -19.88 -0.22 6.38
N TYR A 121 -20.53 -1.18 7.04
CA TYR A 121 -20.02 -2.56 7.15
C TYR A 121 -19.79 -3.27 5.79
N ARG A 122 -20.43 -2.84 4.70
CA ARG A 122 -20.17 -3.32 3.33
C ARG A 122 -18.72 -3.09 2.87
N TYR A 123 -18.02 -2.14 3.50
CA TYR A 123 -16.63 -1.81 3.23
C TYR A 123 -15.64 -2.63 4.06
N TYR A 124 -16.13 -3.56 4.88
CA TYR A 124 -15.32 -4.56 5.56
C TYR A 124 -15.52 -5.93 4.94
N ALA A 125 -14.46 -6.74 4.94
CA ALA A 125 -14.53 -8.14 4.61
C ALA A 125 -15.36 -8.92 5.66
N ARG A 126 -15.64 -10.20 5.38
CA ARG A 126 -16.48 -11.05 6.24
C ARG A 126 -16.03 -11.15 7.71
N ASP A 127 -14.74 -10.93 7.99
CA ASP A 127 -14.20 -10.92 9.35
C ASP A 127 -14.44 -9.61 10.12
N LEU A 128 -14.94 -8.57 9.45
CA LEU A 128 -15.13 -7.21 9.96
C LEU A 128 -13.81 -6.52 10.38
N LEU A 129 -12.65 -7.02 9.95
CA LEU A 129 -11.32 -6.50 10.30
C LEU A 129 -10.56 -5.94 9.10
N HIS A 130 -10.60 -6.66 7.98
CA HIS A 130 -10.00 -6.21 6.71
C HIS A 130 -10.99 -5.31 5.94
N PRO A 131 -10.50 -4.37 5.11
CA PRO A 131 -11.32 -3.75 4.08
C PRO A 131 -11.88 -4.81 3.11
N SER A 132 -13.08 -4.60 2.58
CA SER A 132 -13.61 -5.43 1.47
C SER A 132 -12.92 -5.07 0.14
N ASP A 133 -13.04 -5.93 -0.87
CA ASP A 133 -12.50 -5.65 -2.21
C ASP A 133 -13.01 -4.32 -2.78
N THR A 134 -14.29 -3.99 -2.55
CA THR A 134 -14.88 -2.69 -2.91
C THR A 134 -14.21 -1.51 -2.19
N ALA A 135 -13.84 -1.68 -0.92
CA ALA A 135 -13.13 -0.63 -0.19
C ALA A 135 -11.68 -0.47 -0.68
N VAL A 136 -11.00 -1.57 -1.02
CA VAL A 136 -9.66 -1.54 -1.63
C VAL A 136 -9.69 -0.84 -2.99
N GLU A 137 -10.70 -1.10 -3.82
CA GLU A 137 -10.90 -0.44 -5.12
C GLU A 137 -11.09 1.08 -4.93
N LEU A 138 -12.05 1.50 -4.10
CA LEU A 138 -12.33 2.93 -3.87
C LEU A 138 -11.16 3.70 -3.23
N ILE A 139 -10.45 3.08 -2.27
CA ILE A 139 -9.22 3.70 -1.70
C ILE A 139 -8.13 3.79 -2.76
N GLY A 140 -8.04 2.82 -3.67
CA GLY A 140 -7.14 2.86 -4.84
C GLY A 140 -7.49 3.96 -5.83
N GLU A 141 -8.78 4.21 -6.08
CA GLU A 141 -9.25 5.35 -6.89
C GLU A 141 -8.90 6.69 -6.22
N ARG A 142 -9.19 6.84 -4.92
CA ARG A 142 -8.81 8.02 -4.13
C ARG A 142 -7.29 8.26 -4.14
N PHE A 143 -6.49 7.20 -4.07
CA PHE A 143 -5.03 7.30 -4.17
C PHE A 143 -4.58 7.75 -5.56
N ALA A 144 -5.17 7.21 -6.62
CA ALA A 144 -4.89 7.62 -7.99
C ALA A 144 -5.24 9.10 -8.21
N ASP A 145 -6.46 9.53 -7.87
CA ASP A 145 -6.91 10.93 -7.98
C ASP A 145 -6.01 11.91 -7.20
N TRP A 146 -5.43 11.46 -6.09
CA TRP A 146 -4.55 12.27 -5.24
C TRP A 146 -3.12 12.46 -5.80
N CYS A 147 -2.56 11.48 -6.53
CA CYS A 147 -1.15 11.53 -6.95
C CYS A 147 -0.88 11.33 -8.45
N PHE A 148 -1.86 10.92 -9.27
CA PHE A 148 -1.62 10.65 -10.69
C PHE A 148 -1.75 11.93 -11.53
N ALA A 149 -0.74 12.18 -12.38
CA ALA A 149 -0.90 13.11 -13.47
C ALA A 149 -2.00 12.64 -14.46
N PRO A 150 -2.68 13.53 -15.21
CA PRO A 150 -3.72 13.14 -16.17
C PRO A 150 -3.28 12.09 -17.21
N ALA A 151 -2.00 12.11 -17.60
CA ALA A 151 -1.40 11.09 -18.44
C ALA A 151 -1.35 9.71 -17.76
N LEU A 152 -1.05 9.66 -16.46
CA LEU A 152 -0.97 8.42 -15.68
C LEU A 152 -2.35 7.79 -15.43
N HIS A 153 -3.40 8.60 -15.21
CA HIS A 153 -4.79 8.11 -15.23
C HIS A 153 -5.13 7.44 -16.57
N THR A 154 -4.73 8.08 -17.68
CA THR A 154 -4.97 7.53 -19.04
C THR A 154 -4.23 6.21 -19.26
N PHE A 155 -2.95 6.14 -18.87
CA PHE A 155 -2.13 4.93 -18.88
C PHE A 155 -2.76 3.81 -18.05
N ALA A 156 -3.14 4.10 -16.79
CA ALA A 156 -3.70 3.12 -15.86
C ALA A 156 -5.02 2.53 -16.39
N ARG A 157 -5.92 3.38 -16.89
CA ARG A 157 -7.20 2.96 -17.50
C ARG A 157 -7.00 2.08 -18.73
N GLU A 158 -6.10 2.46 -19.63
CA GLU A 158 -5.77 1.69 -20.84
C GLU A 158 -5.16 0.33 -20.48
N ARG A 159 -4.21 0.31 -19.53
CA ARG A 159 -3.57 -0.92 -19.06
C ARG A 159 -4.54 -1.85 -18.34
N ALA A 160 -5.41 -1.33 -17.47
CA ALA A 160 -6.42 -2.11 -16.76
C ALA A 160 -7.41 -2.80 -17.72
N ARG A 161 -7.82 -2.12 -18.80
CA ARG A 161 -8.61 -2.74 -19.88
C ARG A 161 -7.87 -3.93 -20.51
N LEU A 162 -6.60 -3.74 -20.88
CA LEU A 162 -5.79 -4.79 -21.51
C LEU A 162 -5.54 -5.98 -20.58
N LEU A 163 -5.24 -5.74 -19.30
CA LEU A 163 -5.06 -6.79 -18.30
C LEU A 163 -6.33 -7.62 -18.09
N ARG A 164 -7.50 -6.97 -17.95
CA ARG A 164 -8.80 -7.68 -17.86
C ARG A 164 -9.08 -8.52 -19.11
N ALA A 165 -8.83 -7.98 -20.29
CA ALA A 165 -8.98 -8.71 -21.55
C ALA A 165 -7.99 -9.89 -21.68
N HIS A 166 -6.78 -9.76 -21.14
CA HIS A 166 -5.77 -10.82 -21.12
C HIS A 166 -6.09 -11.95 -20.13
N GLN A 167 -6.68 -11.61 -18.98
CA GLN A 167 -7.09 -12.56 -17.95
C GLN A 167 -8.39 -13.32 -18.28
N HIS A 168 -9.14 -12.86 -19.28
CA HIS A 168 -10.40 -13.49 -19.70
C HIS A 168 -10.19 -14.94 -20.18
N ARG A 169 -10.81 -15.90 -19.48
CA ARG A 169 -10.80 -17.32 -19.83
C ARG A 169 -11.92 -17.64 -20.84
N PRO A 170 -11.61 -18.06 -22.07
CA PRO A 170 -12.64 -18.39 -23.07
C PRO A 170 -13.33 -19.73 -22.76
N LEU A 171 -14.65 -19.79 -23.03
CA LEU A 171 -15.41 -21.05 -22.99
C LEU A 171 -15.08 -21.98 -24.16
N HIS A 172 -14.73 -21.41 -25.32
CA HIS A 172 -14.33 -22.14 -26.52
C HIS A 172 -13.01 -21.58 -27.07
N PRO A 173 -11.85 -22.04 -26.56
CA PRO A 173 -10.52 -21.56 -26.97
C PRO A 173 -10.27 -21.68 -28.48
N GLU A 174 -10.75 -22.77 -29.09
CA GLU A 174 -10.53 -23.09 -30.51
C GLU A 174 -11.54 -22.42 -31.48
N SER A 175 -12.36 -21.48 -30.99
CA SER A 175 -13.30 -20.75 -31.85
C SER A 175 -12.62 -19.63 -32.64
N ASP A 176 -13.11 -19.34 -33.85
CA ASP A 176 -12.64 -18.19 -34.64
C ASP A 176 -12.86 -16.85 -33.92
N ALA A 177 -13.94 -16.74 -33.15
CA ALA A 177 -14.19 -15.60 -32.28
C ALA A 177 -13.05 -15.42 -31.25
N HIS A 178 -12.55 -16.50 -30.63
CA HIS A 178 -11.42 -16.40 -29.72
C HIS A 178 -10.09 -16.09 -30.45
N ARG A 179 -9.84 -16.71 -31.61
CA ARG A 179 -8.67 -16.37 -32.45
C ARG A 179 -8.65 -14.89 -32.83
N ALA A 180 -9.78 -14.35 -33.29
CA ALA A 180 -9.95 -12.94 -33.64
C ALA A 180 -9.77 -12.02 -32.41
N PHE A 181 -10.36 -12.38 -31.27
CA PHE A 181 -10.17 -11.66 -30.00
C PHE A 181 -8.69 -11.60 -29.58
N ARG A 182 -7.96 -12.73 -29.62
CA ARG A 182 -6.52 -12.77 -29.30
C ARG A 182 -5.68 -11.96 -30.29
N ALA A 183 -6.03 -11.94 -31.57
CA ALA A 183 -5.38 -11.10 -32.57
C ALA A 183 -5.60 -9.60 -32.30
N LYS A 184 -6.84 -9.20 -32.02
CA LYS A 184 -7.18 -7.82 -31.61
C LYS A 184 -6.44 -7.41 -30.34
N LEU A 185 -6.42 -8.25 -29.31
CA LEU A 185 -5.73 -7.96 -28.05
C LEU A 185 -4.21 -7.77 -28.24
N ARG A 186 -3.57 -8.56 -29.10
CA ARG A 186 -2.15 -8.35 -29.47
C ARG A 186 -1.93 -7.00 -30.16
N HIS A 187 -2.81 -6.64 -31.10
CA HIS A 187 -2.72 -5.34 -31.78
C HIS A 187 -2.92 -4.16 -30.82
N GLU A 188 -3.92 -4.21 -29.93
CA GLU A 188 -4.11 -3.18 -28.89
C GLU A 188 -2.91 -3.10 -27.92
N ALA A 189 -2.24 -4.22 -27.66
CA ALA A 189 -1.03 -4.25 -26.82
C ALA A 189 0.21 -3.62 -27.49
N GLU A 190 0.42 -3.85 -28.80
CA GLU A 190 1.50 -3.16 -29.54
C GLU A 190 1.23 -1.66 -29.67
N LEU A 191 -0.02 -1.23 -29.88
CA LEU A 191 -0.40 0.19 -29.84
C LEU A 191 -0.13 0.82 -28.47
N PHE A 192 -0.44 0.12 -27.38
CA PHE A 192 -0.13 0.57 -26.03
C PHE A 192 1.39 0.72 -25.82
N LYS A 193 2.17 -0.27 -26.26
CA LYS A 193 3.63 -0.25 -26.15
C LYS A 193 4.27 0.85 -26.99
N ALA A 194 3.77 1.11 -28.20
CA ALA A 194 4.21 2.22 -29.04
C ALA A 194 3.90 3.59 -28.41
N LYS A 195 2.75 3.74 -27.74
CA LYS A 195 2.33 4.97 -27.06
C LYS A 195 3.09 5.25 -25.77
N TRP A 196 3.36 4.22 -24.96
CA TRP A 196 3.86 4.38 -23.58
C TRP A 196 5.28 3.87 -23.36
N GLY A 197 5.89 3.14 -24.30
CA GLY A 197 7.24 2.57 -24.17
C GLY A 197 7.33 1.28 -23.35
N PHE A 198 6.21 0.78 -22.81
CA PHE A 198 6.18 -0.40 -21.92
C PHE A 198 5.18 -1.47 -22.39
N SER A 199 5.44 -2.73 -22.04
CA SER A 199 4.44 -3.80 -22.17
C SER A 199 3.22 -3.51 -21.28
N PRO A 200 1.98 -3.70 -21.76
CA PRO A 200 0.80 -3.66 -20.88
C PRO A 200 0.73 -4.87 -19.93
N PHE A 201 1.29 -6.00 -20.34
CA PHE A 201 1.36 -7.27 -19.60
C PHE A 201 2.68 -7.35 -18.82
#